data_AF-A0A2K9PKA4-F1
#
_entry.id   AF-A0A2K9PKA4-F1
#
_cell.length_a   1.000
_cell.length_b   1.000
_cell.length_c   1.000
_cell.angle_alpha   90.00
_cell.angle_beta   90.00
_cell.angle_gamma   90.00
#
_symmetry.space_group_name_H-M   'P 1'
#
loop_
_entity.id
_entity.type
_entity.pdbx_description
1 polymer ?
#
loop_
_entity_poly.entity_id
_entity_poly.type
_entity_poly.pdbx_seq_one_letter_code
_entity_poly.pdbx_strand_id
1 'polypeptide(L)'
;MQRIIKFLKQNDEILGIVVGIITSLAVISKTIDKTSFENLNINLLTDSINIGILLLALALTKGTPLFVSKEETKKICSDFNLSTESFNSKIVRTNSLINQLSSSIRWFAIILLGFYCLQFFMDFSLMDKYDDFENSLKNNKSILELLKFTSDGLQSTSNLNAAKFLGIEILTNSSNLFSATFLFTSFLVLFSVTLENDNKTWHIKNQIPISIAIAITVINIVFFIVGVDYFNLKETSTSIRLLGGIYNGIAMALLFSRFISMEYYFQNSKRNLERSFYYYGITIGLPLYVVVQPLYALFNAVDLEAAAIFKSIVFLICFWGKLVFLFFIYTMLNKKWIHSYILLNLIENENLEKLSLELNDVEKLDK
;
A
#
# COMPACT_ATOMS: atom_id res chain seq x y z
N MET A 1 2.56 31.85 -12.83
CA MET A 1 3.28 30.64 -12.37
C MET A 1 3.39 30.55 -10.84
N GLN A 2 3.99 31.52 -10.13
CA GLN A 2 4.11 31.48 -8.65
C GLN A 2 2.78 31.41 -7.88
N ARG A 3 1.72 32.10 -8.33
CA ARG A 3 0.38 32.02 -7.73
C ARG A 3 -0.24 30.61 -7.84
N ILE A 4 0.01 29.91 -8.94
CA ILE A 4 -0.46 28.55 -9.19
C ILE A 4 0.29 27.56 -8.29
N ILE A 5 1.62 27.72 -8.15
CA ILE A 5 2.43 26.91 -7.24
C ILE A 5 1.99 27.09 -5.78
N LYS A 6 1.71 28.34 -5.36
CA LYS A 6 1.22 28.62 -4.00
C LYS A 6 -0.18 28.06 -3.77
N PHE A 7 -1.05 28.11 -4.77
CA PHE A 7 -2.40 27.54 -4.72
C PHE A 7 -2.37 26.00 -4.65
N LEU A 8 -1.52 25.35 -5.45
CA LEU A 8 -1.33 23.90 -5.41
C LEU A 8 -0.79 23.44 -4.06
N LYS A 9 0.18 24.17 -3.48
CA LYS A 9 0.69 23.92 -2.11
C LYS A 9 -0.35 24.09 -1.00
N GLN A 10 -1.45 24.79 -1.26
CA GLN A 10 -2.52 25.01 -0.30
C GLN A 10 -3.70 24.05 -0.49
N ASN A 11 -3.72 23.32 -1.61
CA ASN A 11 -4.81 22.44 -2.02
C ASN A 11 -4.20 21.20 -2.70
N ASP A 12 -3.40 20.45 -1.94
CA ASP A 12 -2.71 19.25 -2.43
C ASP A 12 -3.72 18.20 -2.96
N GLU A 13 -4.98 18.25 -2.49
CA GLU A 13 -6.09 17.43 -2.97
C GLU A 13 -6.46 17.74 -4.44
N ILE A 14 -6.35 19.00 -4.87
CA ILE A 14 -6.61 19.41 -6.27
C ILE A 14 -5.53 18.82 -7.19
N LEU A 15 -4.27 18.77 -6.73
CA LEU A 15 -3.19 18.14 -7.49
C LEU A 15 -3.49 16.65 -7.70
N GLY A 16 -3.93 15.95 -6.65
CA GLY A 16 -4.33 14.55 -6.74
C GLY A 16 -5.49 14.31 -7.72
N ILE A 17 -6.53 15.15 -7.67
CA ILE A 17 -7.66 15.08 -8.61
C ILE A 17 -7.21 15.33 -10.06
N VAL A 18 -6.38 16.36 -10.29
CA VAL A 18 -5.89 16.69 -11.63
C VAL A 18 -5.02 15.57 -12.19
N VAL A 19 -4.10 15.02 -11.39
CA VAL A 19 -3.28 13.86 -11.80
C VAL A 19 -4.18 12.65 -12.09
N GLY A 20 -5.18 12.39 -11.25
CA GLY A 20 -6.13 11.29 -11.43
C GLY A 20 -6.93 11.41 -12.73
N ILE A 21 -7.47 12.60 -13.02
CA ILE A 21 -8.25 12.86 -14.24
C ILE A 21 -7.38 12.75 -15.49
N ILE A 22 -6.23 13.44 -15.54
CA ILE A 22 -5.34 13.42 -16.71
C ILE A 22 -4.91 11.99 -17.02
N THR A 23 -4.54 11.24 -15.99
CA THR A 23 -4.11 9.84 -16.17
C THR A 23 -5.27 8.96 -16.62
N SER A 24 -6.45 9.12 -16.04
CA SER A 24 -7.63 8.34 -16.43
C SER A 24 -8.01 8.60 -17.88
N LEU A 25 -7.98 9.86 -18.32
CA LEU A 25 -8.21 10.23 -19.70
C LEU A 25 -7.17 9.62 -20.64
N ALA A 26 -5.89 9.61 -20.26
CA ALA A 26 -4.84 8.97 -21.05
C ALA A 26 -5.05 7.45 -21.21
N VAL A 27 -5.45 6.76 -20.14
CA VAL A 27 -5.75 5.32 -20.17
C VAL A 27 -7.00 5.04 -21.00
N ILE A 28 -8.10 5.75 -20.73
CA ILE A 28 -9.38 5.58 -21.43
C ILE A 28 -9.23 5.91 -22.93
N SER A 29 -8.58 7.02 -23.26
CA SER A 29 -8.34 7.42 -24.66
C SER A 29 -7.58 6.33 -25.41
N LYS A 30 -6.67 5.61 -24.75
CA LYS A 30 -5.88 4.53 -25.35
C LYS A 30 -6.59 3.18 -25.39
N THR A 31 -7.46 2.91 -24.41
CA THR A 31 -8.33 1.73 -24.44
C THR A 31 -9.39 1.86 -25.54
N ILE A 32 -9.82 3.08 -25.88
CA ILE A 32 -10.86 3.36 -26.87
C ILE A 32 -10.29 3.58 -28.29
N ASP A 33 -9.19 4.31 -28.45
CA ASP A 33 -8.54 4.49 -29.76
C ASP A 33 -7.52 3.39 -30.03
N LYS A 34 -7.81 2.51 -31.00
CA LYS A 34 -6.78 1.68 -31.64
C LYS A 34 -5.83 2.47 -32.54
N THR A 35 -6.12 3.74 -32.86
CA THR A 35 -5.58 4.39 -34.08
C THR A 35 -4.66 5.60 -33.87
N SER A 36 -4.59 6.20 -32.69
CA SER A 36 -3.78 7.43 -32.46
C SER A 36 -2.53 7.21 -31.58
N PHE A 37 -2.44 6.06 -30.89
CA PHE A 37 -1.33 5.67 -30.00
C PHE A 37 -0.80 4.25 -30.30
N GLU A 38 -0.83 3.79 -31.56
CA GLU A 38 -0.44 2.43 -31.97
C GLU A 38 0.94 1.97 -31.46
N ASN A 39 1.86 2.90 -31.18
CA ASN A 39 3.24 2.58 -30.78
C ASN A 39 3.51 2.59 -29.27
N LEU A 40 2.50 2.87 -28.43
CA LEU A 40 2.72 3.01 -26.99
C LEU A 40 2.18 1.76 -26.29
N ASN A 41 3.02 0.96 -25.62
CA ASN A 41 2.56 -0.20 -24.84
C ASN A 41 1.78 0.30 -23.60
N ILE A 42 0.55 -0.22 -23.37
CA ILE A 42 -0.31 0.22 -22.27
C ILE A 42 0.29 -0.12 -20.91
N ASN A 43 0.91 -1.28 -20.76
CA ASN A 43 1.54 -1.72 -19.52
C ASN A 43 2.71 -0.79 -19.14
N LEU A 44 3.57 -0.45 -20.12
CA LEU A 44 4.68 0.49 -19.90
C LEU A 44 4.19 1.88 -19.47
N LEU A 45 3.12 2.38 -20.09
CA LEU A 45 2.51 3.64 -19.69
C LEU A 45 2.01 3.56 -18.26
N THR A 46 1.24 2.52 -17.94
CA THR A 46 0.65 2.34 -16.60
C THR A 46 1.71 2.22 -15.51
N ASP A 47 2.79 1.48 -15.76
CA ASP A 47 3.89 1.34 -14.82
C ASP A 47 4.67 2.65 -14.65
N SER A 48 4.93 3.37 -15.74
CA SER A 48 5.58 4.69 -15.69
C SER A 48 4.79 5.69 -14.84
N ILE A 49 3.47 5.69 -14.98
CA ILE A 49 2.59 6.55 -14.19
C ILE A 49 2.64 6.12 -12.71
N ASN A 50 2.54 4.83 -12.40
CA ASN A 50 2.65 4.35 -11.01
C ASN A 50 3.99 4.73 -10.39
N ILE A 51 5.10 4.57 -11.12
CA ILE A 51 6.44 5.02 -10.71
C ILE A 51 6.44 6.53 -10.42
N GLY A 52 5.92 7.34 -11.34
CA GLY A 52 5.86 8.79 -11.20
C GLY A 52 5.08 9.24 -9.96
N ILE A 53 3.94 8.62 -9.67
CA ILE A 53 3.13 8.93 -8.48
C ILE A 53 3.81 8.49 -7.19
N LEU A 54 4.46 7.32 -7.18
CA LEU A 54 5.20 6.87 -6.00
C LEU A 54 6.38 7.77 -5.69
N LEU A 55 7.11 8.23 -6.72
CA LEU A 55 8.17 9.24 -6.56
C LEU A 55 7.61 10.56 -6.03
N LEU A 56 6.48 11.03 -6.55
CA LEU A 56 5.79 12.22 -6.04
C LEU A 56 5.39 12.03 -4.56
N ALA A 57 4.79 10.90 -4.20
CA ALA A 57 4.38 10.62 -2.83
C ALA A 57 5.58 10.56 -1.87
N LEU A 58 6.70 9.95 -2.29
CA LEU A 58 7.94 9.94 -1.51
C LEU A 58 8.53 11.35 -1.34
N ALA A 59 8.46 12.19 -2.38
CA ALA A 59 8.90 13.58 -2.30
C ALA A 59 8.03 14.40 -1.35
N LEU A 60 6.70 14.24 -1.42
CA LEU A 60 5.74 14.92 -0.55
C LEU A 60 5.92 14.51 0.92
N THR A 61 6.03 13.21 1.20
CA THR A 61 6.19 12.69 2.58
C THR A 61 7.52 13.06 3.23
N LYS A 62 8.60 13.25 2.45
CA LYS A 62 9.91 13.67 2.98
C LYS A 62 9.88 15.09 3.58
N GLY A 63 9.00 15.96 3.09
CA GLY A 63 8.89 17.36 3.52
C GLY A 63 7.98 17.59 4.73
N THR A 64 7.27 16.55 5.19
CA THR A 64 6.22 16.71 6.20
C THR A 64 6.80 16.73 7.61
N PRO A 65 6.50 17.74 8.45
CA PRO A 65 6.93 17.76 9.84
C PRO A 65 6.18 16.68 10.65
N LEU A 66 6.91 15.66 11.08
CA LEU A 66 6.34 14.48 11.76
C LEU A 66 6.24 14.63 13.29
N PHE A 67 6.67 15.75 13.87
CA PHE A 67 6.70 15.93 15.32
C PHE A 67 5.78 17.06 15.80
N VAL A 68 5.18 16.85 16.98
CA VAL A 68 4.59 17.92 17.78
C VAL A 68 5.73 18.65 18.51
N SER A 69 5.84 19.97 18.31
CA SER A 69 6.91 20.78 18.89
C SER A 69 6.65 21.07 20.37
N LYS A 70 7.70 21.44 21.12
CA LYS A 70 7.54 21.87 22.53
C LYS A 70 6.62 23.07 22.69
N GLU A 71 6.56 23.96 21.70
CA GLU A 71 5.68 25.13 21.69
C GLU A 71 4.22 24.74 21.47
N GLU A 72 3.97 23.81 20.54
CA GLU A 72 2.64 23.24 20.32
C GLU A 72 2.16 22.49 21.56
N THR A 73 3.03 21.70 22.21
CA THR A 73 2.73 21.04 23.50
C THR A 73 2.30 22.04 24.56
N LYS A 74 3.06 23.13 24.77
CA LYS A 74 2.73 24.15 25.77
C LYS A 74 1.36 24.77 25.51
N LYS A 75 1.04 25.03 24.25
CA LYS A 75 -0.26 25.58 23.84
C LYS A 75 -1.40 24.60 24.09
N ILE A 76 -1.25 23.33 23.75
CA ILE A 76 -2.29 22.32 24.02
C ILE A 76 -2.50 22.17 25.54
N CYS A 77 -1.42 22.12 26.33
CA CYS A 77 -1.54 22.07 27.79
C CYS A 77 -2.28 23.28 28.36
N SER A 78 -2.04 24.49 27.85
CA SER A 78 -2.77 25.68 28.30
C SER A 78 -4.24 25.65 27.89
N ASP A 79 -4.53 25.25 26.66
CA ASP A 79 -5.89 25.25 26.10
C ASP A 79 -6.80 24.24 26.80
N PHE A 80 -6.23 23.13 27.31
CA PHE A 80 -6.97 22.05 27.97
C PHE A 80 -6.70 21.93 29.48
N ASN A 81 -5.98 22.88 30.07
CA ASN A 81 -5.62 22.91 31.49
C ASN A 81 -4.96 21.59 31.99
N LEU A 82 -4.02 21.06 31.21
CA LEU A 82 -3.32 19.80 31.49
C LEU A 82 -1.92 20.06 32.08
N SER A 83 -1.43 19.14 32.92
CA SER A 83 -0.06 19.24 33.44
C SER A 83 0.97 18.90 32.36
N THR A 84 1.96 19.77 32.17
CA THR A 84 2.99 19.63 31.14
C THR A 84 3.82 18.36 31.31
N GLU A 85 3.99 17.89 32.55
CA GLU A 85 4.82 16.74 32.89
C GLU A 85 4.17 15.41 32.48
N SER A 86 2.87 15.22 32.79
CA SER A 86 2.10 14.04 32.34
C SER A 86 1.87 14.04 30.83
N PHE A 87 1.74 15.21 30.22
CA PHE A 87 1.48 15.36 28.80
C PHE A 87 2.73 15.18 27.92
N ASN A 88 3.92 15.52 28.44
CA ASN A 88 5.19 15.36 27.73
C ASN A 88 5.48 13.89 27.38
N SER A 89 5.21 12.94 28.28
CA SER A 89 5.40 11.51 28.01
C SER A 89 4.49 11.03 26.87
N LYS A 90 3.23 11.48 26.83
CA LYS A 90 2.27 11.18 25.76
C LYS A 90 2.68 11.75 24.41
N ILE A 91 3.25 12.97 24.39
CA ILE A 91 3.77 13.57 23.17
C ILE A 91 5.00 12.82 22.66
N VAL A 92 5.92 12.44 23.54
CA VAL A 92 7.08 11.61 23.15
C VAL A 92 6.62 10.28 22.56
N ARG A 93 5.63 9.62 23.18
CA ARG A 93 5.02 8.39 22.65
C ARG A 93 4.34 8.61 21.30
N THR A 94 3.54 9.68 21.16
CA THR A 94 2.87 10.04 19.91
C THR A 94 3.87 10.28 18.78
N ASN A 95 4.91 11.07 19.03
CA ASN A 95 5.96 11.34 18.03
C ASN A 95 6.70 10.06 17.62
N SER A 96 6.98 9.15 18.57
CA SER A 96 7.59 7.84 18.26
C SER A 96 6.69 6.99 17.35
N LEU A 97 5.40 6.88 17.68
CA LEU A 97 4.43 6.11 16.89
C LEU A 97 4.23 6.70 15.49
N ILE A 98 4.16 8.02 15.36
CA ILE A 98 4.08 8.69 14.06
C ILE A 98 5.34 8.43 13.23
N ASN A 99 6.52 8.47 13.84
CA ASN A 99 7.76 8.15 13.14
C ASN A 99 7.75 6.69 12.65
N GLN A 100 7.25 5.75 13.45
CA GLN A 100 7.10 4.34 13.03
C GLN A 100 6.09 4.16 11.91
N LEU A 101 4.94 4.84 11.99
CA LEU A 101 3.92 4.82 10.94
C LEU A 101 4.45 5.41 9.63
N SER A 102 5.06 6.60 9.70
CA SER A 102 5.64 7.27 8.54
C SER A 102 6.78 6.46 7.92
N SER A 103 7.64 5.85 8.74
CA SER A 103 8.70 4.95 8.25
C SER A 103 8.11 3.74 7.52
N SER A 104 7.08 3.12 8.09
CA SER A 104 6.41 1.95 7.49
C SER A 104 5.77 2.30 6.14
N ILE A 105 5.02 3.39 6.08
CA ILE A 105 4.41 3.88 4.84
C ILE A 105 5.47 4.22 3.78
N ARG A 106 6.59 4.84 4.20
CA ARG A 106 7.70 5.14 3.30
C ARG A 106 8.34 3.87 2.73
N TRP A 107 8.56 2.86 3.56
CA TRP A 107 9.09 1.58 3.11
C TRP A 107 8.11 0.84 2.19
N PHE A 108 6.81 0.88 2.49
CA PHE A 108 5.76 0.41 1.57
C PHE A 108 5.91 1.07 0.19
N ALA A 109 5.99 2.40 0.13
CA ALA A 109 6.11 3.13 -1.13
C ALA A 109 7.43 2.83 -1.87
N ILE A 110 8.55 2.69 -1.17
CA ILE A 110 9.86 2.33 -1.77
C ILE A 110 9.81 0.92 -2.37
N ILE A 111 9.24 -0.05 -1.66
CA ILE A 111 9.19 -1.43 -2.15
C ILE A 111 8.20 -1.55 -3.30
N LEU A 112 7.07 -0.84 -3.22
CA LEU A 112 6.11 -0.78 -4.31
C LEU A 112 6.70 -0.08 -5.56
N LEU A 113 7.55 0.92 -5.37
CA LEU A 113 8.33 1.52 -6.47
C LEU A 113 9.24 0.48 -7.11
N GLY A 114 9.96 -0.31 -6.30
CA GLY A 114 10.76 -1.44 -6.79
C GLY A 114 9.94 -2.46 -7.58
N PHE A 115 8.75 -2.81 -7.09
CA PHE A 115 7.79 -3.67 -7.80
C PHE A 115 7.45 -3.11 -9.19
N TYR A 116 7.07 -1.84 -9.30
CA TYR A 116 6.73 -1.24 -10.58
C TYR A 116 7.94 -1.05 -11.51
N CYS A 117 9.13 -0.81 -10.97
CA CYS A 117 10.36 -0.81 -11.78
C CYS A 117 10.65 -2.20 -12.37
N LEU A 118 10.42 -3.28 -11.61
CA LEU A 118 10.58 -4.65 -12.10
C LEU A 118 9.51 -5.00 -13.16
N GLN A 119 8.25 -4.62 -12.95
CA GLN A 119 7.18 -4.78 -13.94
C GLN A 119 7.51 -4.01 -15.22
N PHE A 120 7.90 -2.73 -15.11
CA PHE A 120 8.32 -1.92 -16.24
C PHE A 120 9.45 -2.58 -17.03
N PHE A 121 10.47 -3.09 -16.33
CA PHE A 121 11.59 -3.79 -16.97
C PHE A 121 11.14 -5.07 -17.68
N MET A 122 10.23 -5.85 -17.08
CA MET A 122 9.65 -7.05 -17.67
C MET A 122 8.84 -6.72 -18.92
N ASP A 123 7.94 -5.74 -18.84
CA ASP A 123 7.12 -5.30 -19.95
C ASP A 123 7.98 -4.74 -21.10
N PHE A 124 9.07 -4.05 -20.78
CA PHE A 124 9.99 -3.48 -21.78
C PHE A 124 10.87 -4.54 -22.45
N SER A 125 11.34 -5.54 -21.70
CA SER A 125 12.40 -6.44 -22.17
C SER A 125 11.90 -7.78 -22.69
N LEU A 126 10.73 -8.24 -22.22
CA LEU A 126 10.27 -9.62 -22.41
C LEU A 126 8.89 -9.73 -23.04
N MET A 127 8.05 -8.69 -22.98
CA MET A 127 6.64 -8.85 -23.33
C MET A 127 6.38 -9.01 -24.83
N ASP A 128 7.17 -8.35 -25.68
CA ASP A 128 7.14 -8.57 -27.14
C ASP A 128 7.56 -9.98 -27.56
N LYS A 129 8.14 -10.76 -26.63
CA LYS A 129 8.59 -12.14 -26.83
C LYS A 129 7.79 -13.14 -26.00
N TYR A 130 6.73 -12.69 -25.33
CA TYR A 130 5.98 -13.54 -24.40
C TYR A 130 5.44 -14.79 -25.08
N ASP A 131 4.86 -14.63 -26.27
CA ASP A 131 4.33 -15.73 -27.08
C ASP A 131 5.42 -16.76 -27.44
N ASP A 132 6.68 -16.31 -27.59
CA ASP A 132 7.82 -17.18 -27.94
C ASP A 132 8.21 -18.14 -26.80
N PHE A 133 7.89 -17.81 -25.54
CA PHE A 133 8.26 -18.61 -24.37
C PHE A 133 7.10 -19.04 -23.47
N GLU A 134 5.87 -18.65 -23.81
CA GLU A 134 4.67 -19.04 -23.07
C GLU A 134 4.49 -20.57 -23.04
N ASN A 135 4.72 -21.23 -24.18
CA ASN A 135 4.63 -22.69 -24.28
C ASN A 135 5.62 -23.39 -23.33
N SER A 136 6.80 -22.83 -23.12
CA SER A 136 7.76 -23.35 -22.15
C SER A 136 7.24 -23.25 -20.72
N LEU A 137 6.47 -22.21 -20.37
CA LEU A 137 5.84 -22.08 -19.06
C LEU A 137 4.67 -23.07 -18.86
N LYS A 138 3.93 -23.39 -19.92
CA LYS A 138 2.80 -24.34 -19.89
C LYS A 138 3.28 -25.80 -19.82
N ASN A 139 4.40 -26.12 -20.46
CA ASN A 139 4.89 -27.49 -20.61
C ASN A 139 5.84 -27.95 -19.50
N ASN A 140 6.36 -27.03 -18.68
CA ASN A 140 7.28 -27.36 -17.59
C ASN A 140 6.60 -27.14 -16.23
N LYS A 141 6.94 -27.99 -15.26
CA LYS A 141 6.43 -27.93 -13.89
C LYS A 141 7.37 -27.19 -12.94
N SER A 142 8.67 -27.15 -13.26
CA SER A 142 9.68 -26.53 -12.41
C SER A 142 10.72 -25.74 -13.21
N ILE A 143 11.34 -24.74 -12.55
CA ILE A 143 12.50 -24.03 -13.14
C ILE A 143 13.66 -25.00 -13.41
N LEU A 144 13.82 -26.04 -12.59
CA LEU A 144 14.87 -27.04 -12.80
C LEU A 144 14.66 -27.83 -14.11
N GLU A 145 13.42 -28.16 -14.46
CA GLU A 145 13.10 -28.77 -15.76
C GLU A 145 13.44 -27.82 -16.91
N LEU A 146 13.03 -26.55 -16.84
CA LEU A 146 13.35 -25.53 -17.84
C LEU A 146 14.87 -25.42 -18.09
N LEU A 147 15.66 -25.46 -17.02
CA LEU A 147 17.12 -25.31 -17.09
C LEU A 147 17.83 -26.60 -17.56
N LYS A 148 17.26 -27.78 -17.33
CA LYS A 148 17.79 -29.05 -17.87
C LYS A 148 17.66 -29.12 -19.39
N PHE A 149 16.54 -28.64 -19.97
CA PHE A 149 16.38 -28.60 -21.42
C PHE A 149 17.35 -27.64 -22.13
N THR A 150 17.90 -26.64 -21.42
CA THR A 150 18.92 -25.73 -21.99
C THR A 150 20.31 -26.35 -22.11
N SER A 151 20.64 -27.43 -21.37
CA SER A 151 21.97 -28.07 -21.47
C SER A 151 22.11 -29.00 -22.68
N ASP A 152 21.00 -29.52 -23.22
CA ASP A 152 21.01 -30.61 -24.20
C ASP A 152 20.94 -30.14 -25.67
N GLY A 153 21.20 -28.85 -25.92
CA GLY A 153 21.74 -28.38 -27.20
C GLY A 153 20.77 -27.90 -28.28
N LEU A 154 19.43 -28.01 -28.14
CA LEU A 154 18.54 -27.55 -29.23
C LEU A 154 17.17 -26.98 -28.77
N GLN A 155 17.15 -25.99 -27.87
CA GLN A 155 16.00 -25.06 -27.66
C GLN A 155 16.33 -23.89 -26.70
N SER A 156 17.53 -23.29 -26.80
CA SER A 156 18.11 -22.56 -25.65
C SER A 156 17.51 -21.18 -25.33
N THR A 157 16.97 -20.45 -26.31
CA THR A 157 16.59 -19.03 -26.09
C THR A 157 15.22 -18.84 -25.46
N SER A 158 14.23 -19.65 -25.86
CA SER A 158 12.87 -19.59 -25.31
C SER A 158 12.85 -20.01 -23.84
N ASN A 159 13.49 -21.13 -23.49
CA ASN A 159 13.59 -21.60 -22.11
C ASN A 159 14.39 -20.63 -21.22
N LEU A 160 15.44 -20.00 -21.75
CA LEU A 160 16.19 -18.96 -21.02
C LEU A 160 15.33 -17.71 -20.76
N ASN A 161 14.51 -17.28 -21.73
CA ASN A 161 13.59 -16.16 -21.56
C ASN A 161 12.47 -16.49 -20.57
N ALA A 162 11.93 -17.72 -20.60
CA ALA A 162 10.99 -18.22 -19.59
C ALA A 162 11.61 -18.21 -18.18
N ALA A 163 12.84 -18.67 -18.03
CA ALA A 163 13.55 -18.65 -16.74
C ALA A 163 13.81 -17.21 -16.25
N LYS A 164 14.20 -16.28 -17.14
CA LYS A 164 14.35 -14.86 -16.81
C LYS A 164 13.02 -14.23 -16.40
N PHE A 165 11.95 -14.50 -17.14
CA PHE A 165 10.60 -14.06 -16.81
C PHE A 165 10.20 -14.54 -15.40
N LEU A 166 10.37 -15.82 -15.10
CA LEU A 166 10.08 -16.38 -13.78
C LEU A 166 10.95 -15.79 -12.67
N GLY A 167 12.22 -15.49 -12.95
CA GLY A 167 13.10 -14.82 -11.99
C GLY A 167 12.59 -13.42 -11.62
N ILE A 168 12.17 -12.63 -12.61
CA ILE A 168 11.57 -11.31 -12.37
C ILE A 168 10.23 -11.47 -11.66
N GLU A 169 9.42 -12.46 -12.05
CA GLU A 169 8.12 -12.76 -11.47
C GLU A 169 8.22 -13.06 -9.97
N ILE A 170 9.19 -13.90 -9.56
CA ILE A 170 9.50 -14.19 -8.16
C ILE A 170 9.83 -12.90 -7.41
N LEU A 171 10.68 -12.04 -7.98
CA LEU A 171 11.05 -10.76 -7.36
C LEU A 171 9.85 -9.84 -7.22
N THR A 172 9.00 -9.70 -8.24
CA THR A 172 7.78 -8.89 -8.17
C THR A 172 6.79 -9.41 -7.13
N ASN A 173 6.56 -10.73 -7.08
CA ASN A 173 5.68 -11.32 -6.08
C ASN A 173 6.22 -11.10 -4.66
N SER A 174 7.53 -11.24 -4.48
CA SER A 174 8.21 -10.97 -3.21
C SER A 174 8.08 -9.50 -2.82
N SER A 175 8.34 -8.56 -3.73
CA SER A 175 8.17 -7.12 -3.48
C SER A 175 6.74 -6.77 -3.12
N ASN A 176 5.74 -7.33 -3.81
CA ASN A 176 4.33 -7.10 -3.48
C ASN A 176 4.02 -7.56 -2.05
N LEU A 177 4.47 -8.77 -1.66
CA LEU A 177 4.31 -9.29 -0.30
C LEU A 177 5.02 -8.44 0.76
N PHE A 178 6.29 -8.09 0.53
CA PHE A 178 7.04 -7.22 1.43
C PHE A 178 6.36 -5.85 1.57
N SER A 179 5.80 -5.29 0.49
CA SER A 179 5.05 -4.04 0.57
C SER A 179 3.84 -4.17 1.51
N ALA A 180 3.06 -5.25 1.38
CA ALA A 180 1.90 -5.52 2.22
C ALA A 180 2.28 -5.69 3.71
N THR A 181 3.47 -6.22 4.00
CA THR A 181 3.99 -6.29 5.37
C THR A 181 4.11 -4.92 6.03
N PHE A 182 4.57 -3.91 5.29
CA PHE A 182 4.67 -2.55 5.82
C PHE A 182 3.31 -1.87 6.00
N LEU A 183 2.31 -2.21 5.17
CA LEU A 183 0.93 -1.81 5.41
C LEU A 183 0.37 -2.46 6.67
N PHE A 184 0.63 -3.75 6.87
CA PHE A 184 0.23 -4.47 8.08
C PHE A 184 0.92 -3.92 9.33
N THR A 185 2.22 -3.58 9.26
CA THR A 185 2.91 -2.85 10.34
C THR A 185 2.25 -1.51 10.61
N SER A 186 1.89 -0.75 9.57
CA SER A 186 1.20 0.54 9.73
C SER A 186 -0.14 0.36 10.47
N PHE A 187 -0.87 -0.72 10.16
CA PHE A 187 -2.06 -1.11 10.91
C PHE A 187 -1.73 -1.44 12.37
N LEU A 188 -0.71 -2.26 12.64
CA LEU A 188 -0.31 -2.63 14.01
C LEU A 188 0.05 -1.41 14.86
N VAL A 189 0.73 -0.41 14.30
CA VAL A 189 1.03 0.86 14.98
C VAL A 189 -0.24 1.58 15.44
N LEU A 190 -1.25 1.62 14.58
CA LEU A 190 -2.53 2.26 14.91
C LEU A 190 -3.38 1.39 15.84
N PHE A 191 -3.30 0.07 15.69
CA PHE A 191 -4.02 -0.91 16.49
C PHE A 191 -3.51 -0.97 17.93
N SER A 192 -2.20 -0.99 18.15
CA SER A 192 -1.60 -1.08 19.48
C SER A 192 -1.96 0.12 20.36
N VAL A 193 -2.14 1.30 19.74
CA VAL A 193 -2.62 2.51 20.43
C VAL A 193 -4.04 2.31 20.99
N THR A 194 -4.86 1.49 20.34
CA THR A 194 -6.25 1.26 20.74
C THR A 194 -6.46 0.12 21.74
N LEU A 195 -5.44 -0.69 22.06
CA LEU A 195 -5.62 -1.90 22.87
C LEU A 195 -4.71 -2.07 24.09
N GLU A 196 -3.50 -1.48 24.15
CA GLU A 196 -2.56 -1.76 25.24
C GLU A 196 -1.93 -0.51 25.90
N ASN A 197 -2.09 -0.44 27.22
CA ASN A 197 -1.49 0.56 28.11
C ASN A 197 0.02 0.34 28.38
N ASP A 198 0.65 -0.66 27.77
CA ASP A 198 2.01 -1.01 28.15
C ASP A 198 3.07 -0.10 27.48
N ASN A 199 3.92 0.52 28.32
CA ASN A 199 5.09 1.32 27.92
C ASN A 199 6.09 0.53 27.06
N LYS A 200 5.93 -0.81 26.97
CA LYS A 200 6.74 -1.70 26.12
C LYS A 200 6.44 -1.60 24.62
N THR A 201 5.32 -0.98 24.23
CA THR A 201 4.96 -0.79 22.81
C THR A 201 5.82 0.25 22.07
N TRP A 202 6.79 0.88 22.76
CA TRP A 202 7.70 1.85 22.15
C TRP A 202 8.57 1.27 21.01
N HIS A 203 8.67 -0.07 20.96
CA HIS A 203 9.20 -0.80 19.81
C HIS A 203 8.20 -1.88 19.39
N ILE A 204 7.26 -1.54 18.51
CA ILE A 204 6.59 -2.58 17.74
C ILE A 204 7.67 -3.23 16.89
N LYS A 205 8.15 -4.38 17.36
CA LYS A 205 9.16 -5.14 16.65
C LYS A 205 8.51 -5.65 15.37
N ASN A 206 8.85 -5.03 14.24
CA ASN A 206 8.50 -5.49 12.89
C ASN A 206 8.97 -6.92 12.58
N GLN A 207 9.61 -7.60 13.54
CA GLN A 207 10.09 -8.97 13.43
C GLN A 207 8.98 -9.93 13.02
N ILE A 208 7.77 -9.86 13.59
CA ILE A 208 6.70 -10.81 13.22
C ILE A 208 6.24 -10.60 11.76
N PRO A 209 5.82 -9.40 11.33
CA PRO A 209 5.43 -9.18 9.94
C PRO A 209 6.56 -9.48 8.95
N ILE A 210 7.81 -9.06 9.25
CA ILE A 210 8.97 -9.32 8.38
C ILE A 210 9.28 -10.82 8.29
N SER A 211 9.22 -11.56 9.40
CA SER A 211 9.41 -13.01 9.39
C SER A 211 8.34 -13.72 8.56
N ILE A 212 7.09 -13.28 8.62
CA ILE A 212 6.01 -13.78 7.75
C ILE A 212 6.33 -13.48 6.28
N ALA A 213 6.78 -12.27 5.95
CA ALA A 213 7.15 -11.89 4.59
C ALA A 213 8.29 -12.74 4.02
N ILE A 214 9.33 -12.98 4.83
CA ILE A 214 10.46 -13.84 4.48
C ILE A 214 9.99 -15.28 4.29
N ALA A 215 9.19 -15.82 5.22
CA ALA A 215 8.66 -17.17 5.12
C ALA A 215 7.85 -17.38 3.83
N ILE A 216 6.94 -16.46 3.50
CA ILE A 216 6.15 -16.54 2.25
C ILE A 216 7.06 -16.38 1.03
N THR A 217 8.08 -15.53 1.07
CA THR A 217 9.07 -15.39 -0.02
C THR A 217 9.83 -16.68 -0.26
N VAL A 218 10.28 -17.34 0.81
CA VAL A 218 10.95 -18.64 0.73
C VAL A 218 10.01 -19.70 0.15
N ILE A 219 8.75 -19.74 0.61
CA ILE A 219 7.73 -20.65 0.07
C ILE A 219 7.52 -20.41 -1.43
N ASN A 220 7.43 -19.14 -1.87
CA ASN A 220 7.30 -18.80 -3.28
C ASN A 220 8.49 -19.35 -4.09
N ILE A 221 9.73 -19.10 -3.65
CA ILE A 221 10.93 -19.59 -4.31
C ILE A 221 10.92 -21.12 -4.41
N VAL A 222 10.58 -21.81 -3.31
CA VAL A 222 10.49 -23.27 -3.27
C VAL A 222 9.46 -23.80 -4.26
N PHE A 223 8.26 -23.20 -4.33
CA PHE A 223 7.23 -23.62 -5.29
C PHE A 223 7.68 -23.48 -6.75
N PHE A 224 8.43 -22.44 -7.10
CA PHE A 224 8.95 -22.28 -8.45
C PHE A 224 10.13 -23.23 -8.78
N ILE A 225 11.01 -23.50 -7.81
CA ILE A 225 12.19 -24.37 -8.00
C ILE A 225 11.79 -25.84 -8.06
N VAL A 226 10.94 -26.29 -7.13
CA VAL A 226 10.54 -27.69 -7.00
C VAL A 226 9.38 -28.03 -7.94
N GLY A 227 8.51 -27.05 -8.21
CA GLY A 227 7.24 -27.27 -8.90
C GLY A 227 6.16 -27.83 -7.97
N VAL A 228 4.91 -27.80 -8.43
CA VAL A 228 3.76 -28.40 -7.76
C VAL A 228 3.16 -29.41 -8.74
N ASP A 229 2.98 -30.66 -8.33
CA ASP A 229 2.69 -31.77 -9.25
C ASP A 229 1.48 -31.57 -10.18
N TYR A 230 0.50 -30.77 -9.71
CA TYR A 230 -0.76 -30.46 -10.38
C TYR A 230 -0.78 -29.13 -11.12
N PHE A 231 0.26 -28.29 -10.99
CA PHE A 231 0.32 -26.99 -11.65
C PHE A 231 1.52 -26.90 -12.59
N ASN A 232 1.30 -26.31 -13.75
CA ASN A 232 2.42 -25.83 -14.56
C ASN A 232 3.01 -24.52 -13.98
N LEU A 233 4.12 -24.04 -14.53
CA LEU A 233 4.78 -22.83 -14.05
C LEU A 233 3.91 -21.57 -14.24
N LYS A 234 3.08 -21.51 -15.29
CA LYS A 234 2.15 -20.39 -15.53
C LYS A 234 1.06 -20.34 -14.44
N GLU A 235 0.48 -21.48 -14.09
CA GLU A 235 -0.53 -21.62 -13.05
C GLU A 235 0.05 -21.35 -11.65
N THR A 236 1.27 -21.85 -11.40
CA THR A 236 2.01 -21.59 -10.15
C THR A 236 2.27 -20.10 -9.98
N SER A 237 2.75 -19.44 -11.03
CA SER A 237 2.96 -17.98 -11.03
C SER A 237 1.67 -17.21 -10.76
N THR A 238 0.60 -17.56 -11.45
CA THR A 238 -0.71 -16.90 -11.28
C THR A 238 -1.25 -17.08 -9.86
N SER A 239 -1.12 -18.29 -9.30
CA SER A 239 -1.60 -18.62 -7.95
C SER A 239 -0.82 -17.85 -6.87
N ILE A 240 0.50 -17.78 -6.98
CA ILE A 240 1.35 -17.01 -6.07
C ILE A 240 1.01 -15.52 -6.14
N ARG A 241 0.83 -14.99 -7.35
CA ARG A 241 0.46 -13.59 -7.56
C ARG A 241 -0.90 -13.28 -6.94
N LEU A 242 -1.87 -14.19 -7.06
CA LEU A 242 -3.19 -14.08 -6.45
C LEU A 242 -3.11 -14.06 -4.91
N LEU A 243 -2.34 -14.98 -4.32
CA LEU A 243 -2.12 -15.00 -2.86
C LEU A 243 -1.46 -13.71 -2.38
N GLY A 244 -0.48 -13.18 -3.11
CA GLY A 244 0.12 -11.87 -2.83
C GLY A 244 -0.89 -10.73 -2.91
N GLY A 245 -1.77 -10.73 -3.91
CA GLY A 245 -2.86 -9.78 -4.05
C GLY A 245 -3.87 -9.85 -2.90
N ILE A 246 -4.26 -11.05 -2.46
CA ILE A 246 -5.14 -11.27 -1.31
C ILE A 246 -4.49 -10.75 -0.02
N TYR A 247 -3.23 -11.09 0.23
CA TYR A 247 -2.51 -10.63 1.42
C TYR A 247 -2.40 -9.09 1.46
N ASN A 248 -2.10 -8.46 0.32
CA ASN A 248 -2.10 -7.01 0.20
C ASN A 248 -3.50 -6.40 0.44
N GLY A 249 -4.54 -7.00 -0.13
CA GLY A 249 -5.94 -6.64 0.13
C GLY A 249 -6.30 -6.69 1.61
N ILE A 250 -5.93 -7.76 2.32
CA ILE A 250 -6.17 -7.90 3.77
C ILE A 250 -5.42 -6.83 4.56
N ALA A 251 -4.13 -6.62 4.28
CA ALA A 251 -3.33 -5.60 4.96
C ALA A 251 -3.91 -4.19 4.77
N MET A 252 -4.38 -3.87 3.56
CA MET A 252 -5.08 -2.62 3.27
C MET A 252 -6.43 -2.53 3.98
N ALA A 253 -7.24 -3.58 3.96
CA ALA A 253 -8.54 -3.61 4.65
C ALA A 253 -8.39 -3.29 6.15
N LEU A 254 -7.42 -3.94 6.80
CA LEU A 254 -7.12 -3.70 8.21
C LEU A 254 -6.67 -2.27 8.47
N LEU A 255 -5.75 -1.74 7.65
CA LEU A 255 -5.32 -0.35 7.77
C LEU A 255 -6.47 0.64 7.54
N PHE A 256 -7.30 0.42 6.53
CA PHE A 256 -8.41 1.30 6.17
C PHE A 256 -9.52 1.29 7.21
N SER A 257 -9.74 0.16 7.88
CA SER A 257 -10.65 0.12 9.03
C SER A 257 -10.28 1.16 10.10
N ARG A 258 -8.97 1.38 10.33
CA ARG A 258 -8.49 2.39 11.28
C ARG A 258 -8.65 3.80 10.75
N PHE A 259 -8.53 4.02 9.45
CA PHE A 259 -8.81 5.33 8.85
C PHE A 259 -10.29 5.70 8.92
N ILE A 260 -11.18 4.73 8.73
CA ILE A 260 -12.62 4.92 8.94
C ILE A 260 -12.88 5.30 10.41
N SER A 261 -12.26 4.60 11.37
CA SER A 261 -12.37 4.98 12.79
C SER A 261 -11.87 6.39 13.06
N MET A 262 -10.79 6.83 12.42
CA MET A 262 -10.30 8.21 12.54
C MET A 262 -11.26 9.23 11.94
N GLU A 263 -11.88 8.93 10.78
CA GLU A 263 -12.83 9.83 10.12
C GLU A 263 -13.97 10.22 11.07
N TYR A 264 -14.47 9.25 11.84
CA TYR A 264 -15.52 9.49 12.85
C TYR A 264 -15.17 10.62 13.83
N TYR A 265 -13.91 10.73 14.26
CA TYR A 265 -13.45 11.79 15.17
C TYR A 265 -13.34 13.16 14.49
N PHE A 266 -13.17 13.21 13.16
CA PHE A 266 -12.92 14.44 12.40
C PHE A 266 -14.12 14.94 11.59
N GLN A 267 -15.31 14.33 11.76
CA GLN A 267 -16.54 14.69 11.05
C GLN A 267 -16.96 16.16 11.23
N ASN A 268 -16.49 16.85 12.29
CA ASN A 268 -16.87 18.23 12.59
C ASN A 268 -15.99 19.31 11.90
N SER A 269 -15.09 18.95 10.98
CA SER A 269 -14.25 19.96 10.29
C SER A 269 -15.03 20.78 9.25
N LYS A 270 -14.76 22.10 9.19
CA LYS A 270 -15.58 23.11 8.47
C LYS A 270 -15.37 23.21 6.94
N ARG A 271 -14.49 22.43 6.31
CA ARG A 271 -14.16 22.57 4.88
C ARG A 271 -14.88 21.55 4.00
N ASN A 272 -15.82 22.01 3.17
CA ASN A 272 -16.70 21.15 2.36
C ASN A 272 -15.97 20.25 1.34
N LEU A 273 -15.00 20.78 0.60
CA LEU A 273 -14.35 20.03 -0.50
C LEU A 273 -13.39 18.97 0.02
N GLU A 274 -12.57 19.38 0.99
CA GLU A 274 -11.64 18.52 1.71
C GLU A 274 -12.38 17.37 2.40
N ARG A 275 -13.43 17.68 3.17
CA ARG A 275 -14.27 16.68 3.83
C ARG A 275 -14.93 15.72 2.83
N SER A 276 -15.38 16.21 1.68
CA SER A 276 -15.97 15.35 0.65
C SER A 276 -14.94 14.39 0.06
N PHE A 277 -13.74 14.87 -0.27
CA PHE A 277 -12.66 14.02 -0.75
C PHE A 277 -12.29 12.95 0.27
N TYR A 278 -12.22 13.30 1.56
CA TYR A 278 -11.97 12.33 2.64
C TYR A 278 -13.09 11.32 2.78
N TYR A 279 -14.33 11.80 2.88
CA TYR A 279 -15.48 10.93 3.05
C TYR A 279 -15.58 9.93 1.89
N TYR A 280 -15.64 10.40 0.64
CA TYR A 280 -15.76 9.50 -0.51
C TYR A 280 -14.50 8.67 -0.76
N GLY A 281 -13.32 9.24 -0.50
CA GLY A 281 -12.05 8.53 -0.60
C GLY A 281 -11.99 7.35 0.35
N ILE A 282 -12.32 7.56 1.63
CA ILE A 282 -12.26 6.54 2.68
C ILE A 282 -13.42 5.55 2.60
N THR A 283 -14.65 6.03 2.33
CA THR A 283 -15.85 5.19 2.37
C THR A 283 -16.12 4.41 1.08
N ILE A 284 -15.65 4.93 -0.07
CA ILE A 284 -15.89 4.30 -1.38
C ILE A 284 -14.56 3.93 -2.03
N GLY A 285 -13.66 4.89 -2.21
CA GLY A 285 -12.42 4.71 -2.98
C GLY A 285 -11.52 3.62 -2.42
N LEU A 286 -11.22 3.69 -1.12
CA LEU A 286 -10.33 2.75 -0.43
C LEU A 286 -10.93 1.32 -0.33
N PRO A 287 -12.20 1.11 0.05
CA PRO A 287 -12.81 -0.23 0.01
C PRO A 287 -12.87 -0.83 -1.40
N LEU A 288 -13.23 -0.03 -2.40
CA LEU A 288 -13.24 -0.49 -3.79
C LEU A 288 -11.84 -0.93 -4.23
N TYR A 289 -10.82 -0.17 -3.85
CA TYR A 289 -9.42 -0.51 -4.11
C TYR A 289 -9.02 -1.85 -3.49
N VAL A 290 -9.39 -2.10 -2.22
CA VAL A 290 -9.12 -3.37 -1.52
C VAL A 290 -9.71 -4.56 -2.27
N VAL A 291 -10.97 -4.46 -2.68
CA VAL A 291 -11.71 -5.56 -3.32
C VAL A 291 -11.13 -5.90 -4.69
N VAL A 292 -10.66 -4.88 -5.41
CA VAL A 292 -10.18 -5.02 -6.79
C VAL A 292 -8.69 -5.40 -6.85
N GLN A 293 -7.91 -5.15 -5.80
CA GLN A 293 -6.48 -5.47 -5.76
C GLN A 293 -6.13 -6.93 -6.09
N PRO A 294 -6.82 -7.97 -5.56
CA PRO A 294 -6.54 -9.36 -5.92
C PRO A 294 -6.75 -9.65 -7.41
N LEU A 295 -7.67 -8.93 -8.06
CA LEU A 295 -7.98 -9.12 -9.48
C LEU A 295 -6.83 -8.68 -10.39
N TYR A 296 -5.94 -7.80 -9.92
CA TYR A 296 -4.72 -7.43 -10.64
C TYR A 296 -3.84 -8.67 -10.94
N ALA A 297 -3.88 -9.70 -10.08
CA ALA A 297 -3.14 -10.93 -10.30
C ALA A 297 -3.62 -11.72 -11.54
N LEU A 298 -4.87 -11.53 -11.94
CA LEU A 298 -5.50 -12.26 -13.05
C LEU A 298 -5.19 -11.65 -14.41
N PHE A 299 -4.47 -10.53 -14.47
CA PHE A 299 -4.21 -9.80 -15.71
C PHE A 299 -3.44 -10.61 -16.76
N ASN A 300 -2.61 -11.56 -16.35
CA ASN A 300 -1.83 -12.41 -17.27
C ASN A 300 -2.48 -13.79 -17.50
N ALA A 301 -3.60 -14.07 -16.84
CA ALA A 301 -4.24 -15.40 -16.85
C ALA A 301 -5.46 -15.50 -17.78
N VAL A 302 -6.01 -14.36 -18.22
CA VAL A 302 -7.29 -14.33 -18.95
C VAL A 302 -7.09 -13.81 -20.38
N ASP A 303 -7.11 -14.74 -21.34
CA ASP A 303 -7.17 -14.52 -22.80
C ASP A 303 -8.64 -14.37 -23.25
N LEU A 304 -9.28 -13.25 -22.91
CA LEU A 304 -10.58 -12.90 -23.47
C LEU A 304 -10.47 -11.54 -24.17
N GLU A 305 -11.11 -11.34 -25.32
CA GLU A 305 -11.14 -10.02 -25.97
C GLU A 305 -11.83 -8.96 -25.07
N ALA A 306 -12.80 -9.37 -24.26
CA ALA A 306 -13.38 -8.56 -23.17
C ALA A 306 -12.40 -8.28 -22.01
N ALA A 307 -11.26 -8.98 -21.96
CA ALA A 307 -10.26 -8.83 -20.91
C ALA A 307 -9.50 -7.50 -21.02
N ALA A 308 -9.36 -6.89 -22.20
CA ALA A 308 -8.66 -5.61 -22.32
C ALA A 308 -9.41 -4.48 -21.58
N ILE A 309 -10.73 -4.41 -21.76
CA ILE A 309 -11.60 -3.46 -21.06
C ILE A 309 -11.63 -3.77 -19.56
N PHE A 310 -11.81 -5.03 -19.18
CA PHE A 310 -11.80 -5.45 -17.78
C PHE A 310 -10.46 -5.11 -17.07
N LYS A 311 -9.32 -5.43 -17.70
CA LYS A 311 -7.98 -5.07 -17.21
C LYS A 311 -7.84 -3.57 -17.06
N SER A 312 -8.33 -2.78 -18.02
CA SER A 312 -8.31 -1.32 -17.96
C SER A 312 -9.15 -0.78 -16.79
N ILE A 313 -10.34 -1.34 -16.53
CA ILE A 313 -11.20 -0.96 -15.40
C ILE A 313 -10.52 -1.31 -14.07
N VAL A 314 -10.04 -2.55 -13.91
CA VAL A 314 -9.35 -2.99 -12.69
C VAL A 314 -8.09 -2.14 -12.46
N PHE A 315 -7.34 -1.83 -13.51
CA PHE A 315 -6.20 -0.92 -13.45
C PHE A 315 -6.60 0.46 -12.94
N LEU A 316 -7.62 1.08 -13.55
CA LEU A 316 -8.08 2.43 -13.19
C LEU A 316 -8.53 2.49 -11.73
N ILE A 317 -9.28 1.48 -11.26
CA ILE A 317 -9.69 1.40 -9.86
C ILE A 317 -8.47 1.26 -8.95
N CYS A 318 -7.54 0.35 -9.26
CA CYS A 318 -6.33 0.17 -8.48
C CYS A 318 -5.40 1.39 -8.51
N PHE A 319 -5.41 2.16 -9.59
CA PHE A 319 -4.64 3.38 -9.74
C PHE A 319 -5.25 4.51 -8.89
N TRP A 320 -6.55 4.76 -9.03
CA TRP A 320 -7.29 5.73 -8.21
C TRP A 320 -7.19 5.39 -6.72
N GLY A 321 -7.33 4.12 -6.37
CA GLY A 321 -7.17 3.62 -5.01
C GLY A 321 -5.81 3.99 -4.40
N LYS A 322 -4.72 3.75 -5.13
CA LYS A 322 -3.37 4.15 -4.70
C LYS A 322 -3.21 5.64 -4.56
N LEU A 323 -3.71 6.41 -5.53
CA LEU A 323 -3.66 7.86 -5.50
C LEU A 323 -4.39 8.38 -4.26
N VAL A 324 -5.65 7.96 -4.06
CA VAL A 324 -6.44 8.31 -2.88
C VAL A 324 -5.72 7.92 -1.59
N PHE A 325 -5.18 6.70 -1.50
CA PHE A 325 -4.43 6.24 -0.33
C PHE A 325 -3.21 7.10 -0.02
N LEU A 326 -2.36 7.38 -1.01
CA LEU A 326 -1.12 8.14 -0.82
C LEU A 326 -1.41 9.60 -0.45
N PHE A 327 -2.37 10.24 -1.13
CA PHE A 327 -2.78 11.60 -0.79
C PHE A 327 -3.46 11.66 0.57
N PHE A 328 -4.31 10.67 0.89
CA PHE A 328 -4.94 10.56 2.19
C PHE A 328 -3.92 10.53 3.32
N ILE A 329 -2.96 9.62 3.23
CA ILE A 329 -1.87 9.48 4.20
C ILE A 329 -1.05 10.76 4.30
N TYR A 330 -0.66 11.34 3.16
CA TYR A 330 0.11 12.57 3.13
C TYR A 330 -0.61 13.69 3.89
N THR A 331 -1.89 13.90 3.62
CA THR A 331 -2.64 14.96 4.28
C THR A 331 -2.86 14.67 5.76
N MET A 332 -3.18 13.43 6.10
CA MET A 332 -3.34 12.98 7.48
C MET A 332 -2.07 13.24 8.33
N LEU A 333 -0.88 13.02 7.74
CA LEU A 333 0.40 13.34 8.37
C LEU A 333 0.67 14.85 8.39
N ASN A 334 0.42 15.56 7.28
CA ASN A 334 0.73 16.99 7.14
C ASN A 334 -0.16 17.88 8.02
N LYS A 335 -1.44 17.55 8.11
CA LYS A 335 -2.41 18.25 8.98
C LYS A 335 -2.40 17.72 10.42
N LYS A 336 -1.50 16.77 10.73
CA LYS A 336 -1.31 16.16 12.06
C LYS A 336 -2.58 15.50 12.63
N TRP A 337 -3.51 15.07 11.78
CA TRP A 337 -4.75 14.43 12.23
C TRP A 337 -4.47 13.09 12.91
N ILE A 338 -3.51 12.32 12.41
CA ILE A 338 -3.10 11.07 13.06
C ILE A 338 -2.46 11.36 14.42
N HIS A 339 -1.69 12.45 14.55
CA HIS A 339 -1.14 12.87 15.85
C HIS A 339 -2.26 13.16 16.85
N SER A 340 -3.25 13.94 16.43
CA SER A 340 -4.42 14.26 17.26
C SER A 340 -5.19 13.00 17.66
N TYR A 341 -5.41 12.08 16.72
CA TYR A 341 -6.11 10.82 17.00
C TYR A 341 -5.33 9.94 18.01
N ILE A 342 -4.02 9.74 17.81
CA ILE A 342 -3.19 8.96 18.74
C ILE A 342 -3.19 9.60 20.11
N LEU A 343 -3.02 10.93 20.17
CA LEU A 343 -2.99 11.67 21.41
C LEU A 343 -4.32 11.60 22.17
N LEU A 344 -5.46 11.74 21.47
CA LEU A 344 -6.79 11.63 22.07
C LEU A 344 -7.02 10.24 22.67
N ASN A 345 -6.70 9.17 21.94
CA ASN A 345 -6.82 7.80 22.46
C ASN A 345 -5.94 7.58 23.70
N LEU A 346 -4.71 8.12 23.72
CA LEU A 346 -3.83 8.03 24.88
C LEU A 346 -4.34 8.84 26.08
N ILE A 347 -5.15 9.87 25.88
CA ILE A 347 -5.77 10.67 26.96
C ILE A 347 -7.05 10.00 27.46
N GLU A 348 -7.92 9.54 26.56
CA GLU A 348 -9.17 8.86 26.89
C GLU A 348 -8.93 7.56 27.65
N ASN A 349 -7.92 6.77 27.28
CA ASN A 349 -7.60 5.52 27.98
C ASN A 349 -7.18 5.74 29.43
N GLU A 350 -6.46 6.80 29.78
CA GLU A 350 -6.14 7.11 31.18
C GLU A 350 -7.37 7.53 32.00
N ASN A 351 -8.33 8.22 31.37
CA ASN A 351 -9.59 8.58 32.01
C ASN A 351 -10.53 7.38 32.15
N LEU A 352 -10.51 6.44 31.20
CA LEU A 352 -11.20 5.15 31.29
C LEU A 352 -10.59 4.23 32.36
N GLU A 353 -9.27 4.24 32.52
CA GLU A 353 -8.60 3.53 33.61
C GLU A 353 -9.01 4.10 34.98
N LYS A 354 -9.07 5.44 35.09
CA LYS A 354 -9.64 6.13 36.26
C LYS A 354 -11.08 5.72 36.55
N LEU A 355 -11.93 5.66 35.52
CA LEU A 355 -13.32 5.20 35.64
C LEU A 355 -13.42 3.71 36.02
N SER A 356 -12.53 2.85 35.52
CA SER A 356 -12.50 1.42 35.84
C SER A 356 -11.97 1.15 37.25
N LEU A 357 -11.06 1.99 37.75
CA LEU A 357 -10.57 1.96 39.13
C LEU A 357 -11.64 2.50 40.10
N GLU A 358 -12.35 3.56 39.73
CA GLU A 358 -13.49 4.07 40.50
C GLU A 358 -14.66 3.06 40.51
N LEU A 359 -14.93 2.35 39.40
CA LEU A 359 -15.93 1.26 39.36
C LEU A 359 -15.55 0.03 40.21
N ASN A 360 -14.26 -0.34 40.26
CA ASN A 360 -13.77 -1.40 41.14
C ASN A 360 -13.80 -1.03 42.64
N ASP A 361 -13.80 0.27 42.96
CA ASP A 361 -14.00 0.74 44.34
C ASP A 361 -15.49 0.94 44.68
N VAL A 362 -16.37 1.15 43.68
CA VAL A 362 -17.83 1.08 43.85
C VAL A 362 -18.31 -0.36 44.07
N GLU A 363 -17.74 -1.37 43.39
CA GLU A 363 -18.06 -2.78 43.66
C GLU A 363 -17.55 -3.28 45.03
N LYS A 364 -16.61 -2.58 45.65
CA LYS A 364 -16.19 -2.84 47.05
C LYS A 364 -17.07 -2.14 48.09
N LEU A 365 -17.90 -1.18 47.68
CA LEU A 365 -18.89 -0.52 48.53
C LEU A 365 -20.22 -1.30 48.59
N ASP A 366 -20.35 -2.38 47.81
CA ASP A 366 -21.43 -3.37 47.90
C ASP A 366 -21.06 -4.61 48.78
N LYS A 367 -20.00 -4.51 49.59
CA LYS A 367 -19.71 -5.41 50.72
C LYS A 367 -19.55 -4.61 52.00
#